data_AF-A0A3M1QI81-F1
#
_entry.id   AF-A0A3M1QI81-F1
#
_cell.length_a   1.000
_cell.length_b   1.000
_cell.length_c   1.000
_cell.angle_alpha   90.00
_cell.angle_beta   90.00
_cell.angle_gamma   90.00
#
_symmetry.space_group_name_H-M   'P 1'
#
loop_
_entity.id
_entity.type
_entity.pdbx_description
1 polymer ?
#
loop_
_entity_poly.entity_id
_entity_poly.type
_entity_poly.pdbx_seq_one_letter_code
_entity_poly.pdbx_strand_id
1 'polypeptide(L)'
;MAWLYLRRDGWEQGTANIRTHLKHFAAHHGHADKYHETITMFWAHLIQYAITQSPHLTEFAAFIDTYEHLLDKNLLSSHYSADALKPREARTAWIEPDLAPLPQVVKR
;
A
#
# COMPACT_ATOMS: atom_id res chain seq x y z
N MET A 1 -3.03 7.23 7.60
CA MET A 1 -1.56 7.36 7.71
C MET A 1 -0.83 7.22 6.38
N ALA A 2 -0.98 6.14 5.62
CA ALA A 2 -0.24 5.92 4.36
C ALA A 2 -0.35 7.09 3.35
N TRP A 3 -1.57 7.57 3.09
CA TRP A 3 -1.80 8.73 2.22
C TRP A 3 -1.05 9.99 2.67
N LEU A 4 -0.99 10.27 3.98
CA LEU A 4 -0.26 11.42 4.52
C LEU A 4 1.24 11.30 4.25
N TYR A 5 1.84 10.14 4.54
CA TYR A 5 3.26 9.92 4.31
C TYR A 5 3.61 10.00 2.82
N LEU A 6 2.82 9.39 1.95
CA LEU A 6 3.06 9.41 0.51
C LEU A 6 2.86 10.80 -0.10
N ARG A 7 1.83 11.53 0.33
CA ARG A 7 1.57 12.89 -0.16
C ARG A 7 2.64 13.88 0.31
N ARG A 8 3.12 13.76 1.54
CA ARG A 8 4.12 14.67 2.13
C ARG A 8 5.54 14.35 1.70
N ASP A 9 5.90 13.07 1.70
CA ASP A 9 7.29 12.62 1.61
C ASP A 9 7.61 11.94 0.25
N GLY A 10 6.62 11.77 -0.62
CA GLY A 10 6.76 11.04 -1.88
C GLY A 10 6.96 9.53 -1.68
N TRP A 11 7.28 8.84 -2.77
CA TRP A 11 7.33 7.37 -2.79
C TRP A 11 8.39 6.79 -1.85
N GLU A 12 9.66 7.18 -2.01
CA GLU A 12 10.78 6.54 -1.30
C GLU A 12 10.69 6.75 0.21
N GLN A 13 10.61 8.01 0.65
CA GLN A 13 10.55 8.33 2.07
C GLN A 13 9.17 8.01 2.66
N GLY A 14 8.08 8.18 1.91
CA GLY A 14 6.74 7.87 2.37
C GLY A 14 6.55 6.37 2.64
N THR A 15 7.02 5.50 1.74
CA THR A 15 6.98 4.04 1.95
C THR A 15 7.89 3.61 3.10
N ALA A 16 9.09 4.17 3.22
CA ALA A 16 9.98 3.92 4.36
C ALA A 16 9.31 4.26 5.71
N ASN A 17 8.59 5.39 5.76
CA ASN A 17 7.85 5.83 6.94
C ASN A 17 6.67 4.89 7.25
N ILE A 18 5.90 4.48 6.24
CA ILE A 18 4.81 3.50 6.40
C ILE A 18 5.33 2.19 6.98
N ARG A 19 6.38 1.62 6.37
CA ARG A 19 6.95 0.33 6.78
C ARG A 19 7.46 0.39 8.22
N THR A 20 8.22 1.43 8.56
CA THR A 20 8.75 1.62 9.91
C THR A 20 7.63 1.75 10.94
N HIS A 21 6.64 2.59 10.66
CA HIS A 21 5.53 2.83 11.57
C HIS A 21 4.71 1.55 11.82
N LEU A 22 4.37 0.81 10.76
CA LEU A 22 3.60 -0.43 10.90
C LEU A 22 4.39 -1.55 11.59
N LYS A 23 5.69 -1.69 11.32
CA LYS A 23 6.54 -2.66 12.03
C LYS A 23 6.62 -2.34 13.51
N HIS A 24 6.85 -1.07 13.87
CA HIS A 24 6.88 -0.65 15.28
C HIS A 24 5.53 -0.83 15.96
N PHE A 25 4.44 -0.44 15.30
CA PHE A 25 3.09 -0.62 15.84
C PHE A 25 2.78 -2.09 16.13
N ALA A 26 3.10 -2.98 15.18
CA ALA A 26 2.91 -4.42 15.33
C ALA A 26 3.77 -4.99 16.48
N ALA A 27 5.05 -4.63 16.53
CA ALA A 27 5.97 -5.08 17.58
C ALA A 27 5.59 -4.57 18.98
N HIS A 28 5.19 -3.30 19.10
CA HIS A 28 4.77 -2.69 20.37
C HIS A 28 3.58 -3.43 20.99
N HIS A 29 2.69 -3.99 20.17
CA HIS A 29 1.54 -4.78 20.63
C HIS A 29 1.83 -6.30 20.70
N GLY A 30 3.09 -6.72 20.62
CA GLY A 30 3.47 -8.14 20.71
C GLY A 30 3.06 -8.98 19.48
N HIS A 31 2.74 -8.33 18.37
CA HIS A 31 2.21 -8.95 17.15
C HIS A 31 3.07 -8.62 15.92
N ALA A 32 4.40 -8.64 16.08
CA ALA A 32 5.33 -8.36 14.98
C ALA A 32 5.09 -9.27 13.77
N ASP A 33 4.61 -10.48 14.00
CA ASP A 33 4.21 -11.46 13.01
C ASP A 33 3.06 -10.96 12.13
N LYS A 34 2.21 -10.02 12.55
CA LYS A 34 1.09 -9.48 11.75
C LYS A 34 1.55 -8.54 10.63
N TYR A 35 2.77 -8.02 10.67
CA TYR A 35 3.30 -7.23 9.56
C TYR A 35 3.44 -8.09 8.30
N HIS A 36 3.04 -7.53 7.15
CA HIS A 36 3.15 -8.18 5.86
C HIS A 36 3.65 -7.18 4.82
N GLU A 37 4.88 -7.37 4.35
CA GLU A 37 5.56 -6.47 3.43
C GLU A 37 4.78 -6.29 2.12
N THR A 38 4.45 -7.39 1.44
CA THR A 38 3.74 -7.31 0.15
C THR A 38 2.38 -6.61 0.25
N ILE A 39 1.53 -6.97 1.23
CA ILE A 39 0.23 -6.30 1.41
C ILE A 39 0.41 -4.80 1.72
N THR A 40 1.41 -4.45 2.54
CA THR A 40 1.69 -3.04 2.87
C THR A 40 2.07 -2.25 1.62
N MET A 41 2.98 -2.79 0.81
CA MET A 41 3.47 -2.14 -0.41
C MET A 41 2.41 -2.11 -1.52
N PHE A 42 1.55 -3.12 -1.61
CA PHE A 42 0.40 -3.15 -2.53
C PHE A 42 -0.48 -1.91 -2.33
N TRP A 43 -0.91 -1.66 -1.09
CA TRP A 43 -1.73 -0.50 -0.77
C TRP A 43 -0.97 0.82 -0.99
N ALA A 44 0.33 0.85 -0.65
CA ALA A 44 1.15 2.03 -0.91
C ALA A 44 1.21 2.38 -2.40
N HIS A 45 1.38 1.38 -3.29
CA HIS A 45 1.37 1.58 -4.73
C HIS A 45 0.05 2.18 -5.23
N LEU A 46 -1.08 1.61 -4.81
CA LEU A 46 -2.40 2.09 -5.25
C LEU A 46 -2.68 3.52 -4.74
N ILE A 47 -2.34 3.80 -3.49
CA ILE A 47 -2.48 5.14 -2.91
C ILE A 47 -1.56 6.13 -3.65
N GLN A 48 -0.31 5.77 -3.93
CA GLN A 48 0.61 6.62 -4.68
C GLN A 48 0.10 6.89 -6.09
N TYR A 49 -0.40 5.87 -6.77
CA TYR A 49 -1.00 6.01 -8.10
C TYR A 49 -2.16 7.01 -8.08
N ALA A 50 -3.11 6.86 -7.15
CA ALA A 50 -4.23 7.78 -6.98
C ALA A 50 -3.79 9.21 -6.63
N ILE A 51 -2.77 9.37 -5.77
CA ILE A 51 -2.17 10.70 -5.48
C ILE A 51 -1.63 11.34 -6.77
N THR A 52 -0.91 10.57 -7.60
CA THR A 52 -0.35 11.07 -8.86
C THR A 52 -1.43 11.39 -9.90
N GLN A 53 -2.52 10.63 -9.95
CA GLN A 53 -3.66 10.92 -10.84
C GLN A 53 -4.48 12.13 -10.39
N SER A 54 -4.44 12.49 -9.10
CA SER A 54 -5.24 13.59 -8.55
C SER A 54 -4.48 14.43 -7.52
N PRO A 55 -3.43 15.15 -7.96
CA PRO A 55 -2.61 15.97 -7.06
C PRO A 55 -3.43 17.08 -6.37
N HIS A 56 -4.49 17.56 -7.04
CA HIS A 56 -5.40 18.60 -6.56
C HIS A 56 -6.27 18.18 -5.35
N LEU A 57 -6.44 16.88 -5.07
CA LEU A 57 -7.24 16.40 -3.94
C LEU A 57 -6.46 16.49 -2.62
N THR A 58 -6.31 17.68 -2.05
CA THR A 58 -5.48 17.93 -0.87
C THR A 58 -6.10 17.49 0.45
N GLU A 59 -7.40 17.16 0.46
CA GLU A 59 -8.12 16.68 1.64
C GLU A 59 -8.39 15.19 1.55
N PHE A 60 -8.16 14.47 2.65
CA PHE A 60 -8.33 13.01 2.68
C PHE A 60 -9.77 12.58 2.41
N ALA A 61 -10.77 13.33 2.89
CA ALA A 61 -12.17 13.03 2.65
C ALA A 61 -12.50 13.04 1.15
N ALA A 62 -12.18 14.13 0.44
CA ALA A 62 -12.39 14.24 -1.00
C ALA A 62 -11.58 13.19 -1.80
N PHE A 63 -10.39 12.84 -1.32
CA PHE A 63 -9.59 11.76 -1.91
C PHE A 63 -10.29 10.40 -1.81
N ILE A 64 -10.79 10.02 -0.63
CA ILE A 64 -11.48 8.75 -0.44
C ILE A 64 -12.83 8.71 -1.16
N ASP A 65 -13.57 9.82 -1.19
CA ASP A 65 -14.82 9.91 -1.95
C ASP A 65 -14.58 9.67 -3.46
N THR A 66 -13.42 10.07 -3.97
CA THR A 66 -13.05 9.84 -5.39
C THR A 66 -12.50 8.43 -5.63
N TYR A 67 -11.75 7.89 -4.66
CA TYR A 67 -11.05 6.61 -4.76
C TYR A 67 -11.62 5.56 -3.80
N GLU A 68 -12.95 5.46 -3.72
CA GLU A 68 -13.65 4.60 -2.75
C GLU A 68 -13.23 3.12 -2.83
N HIS A 69 -12.84 2.65 -4.03
CA HIS A 69 -12.35 1.29 -4.26
C HIS A 69 -11.06 0.98 -3.47
N LEU A 70 -10.29 1.98 -3.03
CA LEU A 70 -9.15 1.77 -2.14
C LEU A 70 -9.54 1.27 -0.74
N LEU A 71 -10.83 1.34 -0.38
CA LEU A 71 -11.37 0.76 0.84
C LEU A 71 -11.84 -0.69 0.66
N ASP A 72 -11.95 -1.16 -0.59
CA ASP A 72 -12.39 -2.52 -0.88
C ASP A 72 -11.26 -3.53 -0.67
N LYS A 73 -11.39 -4.36 0.37
CA LYS A 73 -10.42 -5.42 0.68
C LYS A 73 -10.29 -6.46 -0.44
N ASN A 74 -11.32 -6.62 -1.28
CA ASN A 74 -11.30 -7.56 -2.39
C ASN A 74 -10.35 -7.11 -3.51
N LEU A 75 -9.92 -5.85 -3.51
CA LEU A 75 -8.93 -5.36 -4.46
C LEU A 75 -7.59 -6.09 -4.32
N LEU A 76 -7.21 -6.49 -3.10
CA LEU A 76 -6.01 -7.32 -2.94
C LEU A 76 -6.15 -8.67 -3.67
N SER A 77 -7.32 -9.31 -3.55
CA SER A 77 -7.59 -10.62 -4.16
C SER A 77 -7.80 -10.58 -5.68
N SER A 78 -8.00 -9.41 -6.29
CA SER A 78 -8.00 -9.29 -7.76
C SER A 78 -6.59 -9.26 -8.35
N HIS A 79 -5.57 -8.99 -7.53
CA HIS A 79 -4.17 -8.88 -7.94
C HIS A 79 -3.32 -10.06 -7.45
N TYR A 80 -3.60 -10.57 -6.25
CA TYR A 80 -2.86 -11.69 -5.66
C TYR A 80 -3.74 -12.90 -5.40
N SER A 81 -3.24 -14.08 -5.75
CA SER A 81 -3.76 -15.33 -5.21
C SER A 81 -3.40 -15.47 -3.73
N ALA A 82 -4.20 -16.26 -3.00
CA ALA A 82 -3.87 -16.59 -1.62
C ALA A 82 -2.52 -17.35 -1.52
N ASP A 83 -2.17 -18.15 -2.54
CA ASP A 83 -0.94 -18.92 -2.54
C ASP A 83 0.30 -18.06 -2.74
N ALA A 84 0.20 -16.95 -3.49
CA ALA A 84 1.27 -15.97 -3.59
C ALA A 84 1.57 -15.28 -2.25
N LEU A 85 0.55 -15.03 -1.42
CA LEU A 85 0.71 -14.29 -0.15
C LEU A 85 1.09 -15.16 1.07
N LYS A 86 0.94 -16.48 0.97
CA LYS A 86 1.26 -17.41 2.08
C LYS A 86 2.74 -17.49 2.46
N PRO A 87 3.71 -17.53 1.52
CA PRO A 87 5.11 -17.75 1.84
C PRO A 87 5.70 -16.67 2.76
N ARG A 88 6.67 -17.06 3.59
CA ARG A 88 7.41 -16.13 4.45
C ARG A 88 8.02 -14.97 3.66
N GLU A 89 8.47 -15.25 2.44
CA GLU A 89 9.04 -14.27 1.54
C GLU A 89 8.10 -13.09 1.29
N ALA A 90 6.83 -13.34 0.95
CA ALA A 90 5.82 -12.29 0.72
C ALA A 90 5.59 -11.41 1.97
N ARG A 91 5.80 -11.98 3.17
CA ARG A 91 5.71 -11.24 4.44
C ARG A 91 6.92 -10.33 4.69
N THR A 92 8.09 -10.66 4.16
CA THR A 92 9.36 -9.97 4.43
C THR A 92 9.91 -9.15 3.28
N ALA A 93 9.49 -9.43 2.06
CA ALA A 93 9.90 -8.80 0.81
C ALA A 93 8.68 -8.54 -0.07
N TRP A 94 8.84 -7.62 -1.03
CA TRP A 94 7.87 -7.41 -2.09
C TRP A 94 7.92 -8.57 -3.08
N ILE A 95 6.76 -9.11 -3.42
CA ILE A 95 6.58 -10.01 -4.55
C ILE A 95 5.58 -9.39 -5.52
N GLU A 96 5.79 -9.55 -6.82
CA GLU A 96 4.87 -9.03 -7.83
C GLU A 96 3.51 -9.75 -7.79
N PRO A 97 2.41 -9.07 -8.14
CA PRO A 97 1.10 -9.70 -8.28
C PRO A 97 1.10 -10.83 -9.31
N ASP A 98 0.47 -11.95 -8.99
CA ASP A 98 0.41 -13.13 -9.85
C ASP A 98 -0.88 -13.24 -10.69
N LEU A 99 -1.95 -12.52 -10.31
CA LEU A 99 -3.23 -12.55 -11.04
C LEU A 99 -3.38 -11.39 -12.03
N ALA A 100 -3.06 -10.17 -11.60
CA ALA A 100 -3.18 -8.98 -12.43
C ALA A 100 -2.13 -7.93 -12.04
N PRO A 101 -1.48 -7.25 -13.01
CA PRO A 101 -0.47 -6.26 -12.71
C PRO A 101 -1.06 -5.03 -12.02
N LEU A 102 -0.24 -4.32 -11.25
CA LEU A 102 -0.62 -3.03 -10.67
C LEU A 102 -0.73 -1.92 -11.72
N PRO A 103 -1.60 -0.91 -11.50
CA PRO A 103 -1.65 0.28 -12.34
C PRO A 103 -0.30 0.99 -12.33
N GLN A 104 0.23 1.26 -13.53
CA GLN A 104 1.54 1.86 -13.70
C GLN A 104 1.45 3.38 -13.55
N VAL A 105 2.31 3.95 -12.71
CA VAL A 105 2.55 5.40 -12.73
C VAL A 105 3.39 5.70 -13.97
N VAL A 106 2.73 6.08 -15.07
CA VAL A 106 3.44 6.59 -16.25
C VAL A 106 4.18 7.85 -15.83
N LYS A 107 5.49 7.75 -15.65
CA LYS A 107 6.37 8.92 -15.53
C LYS A 107 6.26 9.68 -16.85
N ARG A 108 5.60 10.85 -16.84
CA ARG A 108 5.81 11.88 -17.85
C ARG A 108 7.02 12.72 -17.44
#